data_AF-A0A6G9SU72-F1
#
_entry.id   AF-A0A6G9SU72-F1
#
_cell.length_a   1.000
_cell.length_b   1.000
_cell.length_c   1.000
_cell.angle_alpha   90.00
_cell.angle_beta   90.00
_cell.angle_gamma   90.00
#
_symmetry.space_group_name_H-M   'P 1'
#
loop_
_entity.id
_entity.type
_entity.pdbx_description
1 polymer ?
#
loop_
_entity_poly.entity_id
_entity_poly.type
_entity_poly.pdbx_seq_one_letter_code
_entity_poly.pdbx_strand_id
1 'polypeptide(L)'
;MDESLNTAQSQLQVMEFFATVLQDKELLNRLMQAMAAKDNAAMITIAAERGYNFSQESLHQGLTKIFHLIEPIMQEQNLAVSKE
;
A
#
# COMPACT_ATOMS: atom_id res chain seq x y z
N MET A 1 0.22 21.33 -18.76
CA MET A 1 -0.68 20.85 -17.69
C MET A 1 -0.74 19.35 -17.87
N ASP A 2 -0.17 18.52 -16.98
CA ASP A 2 -0.54 17.08 -16.93
C ASP A 2 0.10 16.27 -15.79
N GLU A 3 1.29 16.63 -15.27
CA GLU A 3 1.97 15.78 -14.27
C GLU A 3 1.21 15.69 -12.94
N SER A 4 0.64 16.78 -12.44
CA SER A 4 -0.06 16.79 -11.15
C SER A 4 -1.35 15.98 -11.12
N LEU A 5 -2.06 15.88 -12.26
CA LEU A 5 -3.26 15.05 -12.40
C LEU A 5 -2.91 13.56 -12.45
N ASN A 6 -1.86 13.20 -13.21
CA ASN A 6 -1.37 11.84 -13.29
C ASN A 6 -0.86 11.31 -11.94
N THR A 7 -0.18 12.16 -11.16
CA THR A 7 0.31 11.78 -9.82
C THR A 7 -0.85 11.61 -8.82
N ALA A 8 -1.84 12.51 -8.83
CA ALA A 8 -3.00 12.39 -7.94
C ALA A 8 -3.86 11.16 -8.26
N GLN A 9 -4.06 10.87 -9.55
CA GLN A 9 -4.78 9.69 -10.00
C GLN A 9 -4.03 8.39 -9.68
N SER A 10 -2.71 8.37 -9.85
CA SER A 10 -1.89 7.21 -9.49
C SER A 10 -1.90 6.95 -7.98
N GLN A 11 -1.88 7.99 -7.15
CA GLN A 11 -1.98 7.84 -5.69
C GLN A 11 -3.34 7.30 -5.26
N LEU A 12 -4.43 7.74 -5.90
CA LEU A 12 -5.78 7.23 -5.64
C LEU A 12 -5.88 5.74 -5.96
N GLN A 13 -5.37 5.32 -7.13
CA GLN A 13 -5.36 3.91 -7.54
C GLN A 13 -4.58 3.02 -6.56
N VAL A 14 -3.47 3.50 -6.02
CA VAL A 14 -2.71 2.76 -5.00
C VAL A 14 -3.57 2.56 -3.74
N MET A 15 -4.24 3.61 -3.26
CA MET A 15 -5.11 3.49 -2.08
C MET A 15 -6.30 2.56 -2.32
N GLU A 16 -6.95 2.66 -3.49
CA GLU A 16 -8.06 1.77 -3.89
C GLU A 16 -7.61 0.31 -4.01
N PHE A 17 -6.40 0.08 -4.55
CA PHE A 17 -5.79 -1.24 -4.60
C PHE A 17 -5.60 -1.81 -3.20
N PHE A 18 -4.97 -1.06 -2.28
CA PHE A 18 -4.79 -1.52 -0.89
C PHE A 18 -6.14 -1.80 -0.20
N ALA A 19 -7.15 -0.95 -0.39
CA ALA A 19 -8.48 -1.19 0.16
C ALA A 19 -9.11 -2.49 -0.37
N THR A 20 -8.94 -2.76 -1.67
CA THR A 20 -9.41 -4.01 -2.30
C THR A 20 -8.67 -5.23 -1.79
N VAL A 21 -7.34 -5.12 -1.62
CA VAL A 21 -6.52 -6.18 -1.04
C VAL A 21 -6.96 -6.54 0.37
N LEU A 22 -7.32 -5.56 1.19
CA LEU A 22 -7.79 -5.82 2.56
C LEU A 22 -9.14 -6.56 2.61
N GLN A 23 -9.94 -6.51 1.55
CA GLN A 23 -11.23 -7.20 1.45
C GLN A 23 -11.10 -8.63 0.90
N ASP A 24 -9.96 -8.97 0.29
CA ASP A 24 -9.73 -10.25 -0.38
C ASP A 24 -8.53 -10.97 0.26
N LYS A 25 -8.82 -12.02 1.04
CA LYS A 25 -7.81 -12.74 1.83
C LYS A 25 -6.74 -13.42 0.96
N GLU A 26 -7.09 -13.89 -0.23
CA GLU A 26 -6.14 -14.52 -1.15
C GLU A 26 -5.21 -13.46 -1.74
N LEU A 27 -5.79 -12.34 -2.17
CA LEU A 27 -5.03 -11.19 -2.68
C LEU A 27 -4.10 -10.61 -1.61
N LEU A 28 -4.57 -10.51 -0.37
CA LEU A 28 -3.78 -10.08 0.78
C LEU A 28 -2.59 -10.99 1.01
N ASN A 29 -2.80 -12.32 1.00
CA ASN A 29 -1.70 -13.27 1.17
C ASN A 29 -0.66 -13.13 0.06
N ARG A 30 -1.08 -12.99 -1.21
CA ARG A 30 -0.19 -12.78 -2.35
C ARG A 30 0.59 -11.47 -2.22
N LEU A 31 -0.07 -10.38 -1.84
CA LEU A 31 0.58 -9.09 -1.65
C LEU A 31 1.57 -9.14 -0.48
N MET A 32 1.21 -9.75 0.65
CA MET A 32 2.10 -9.89 1.80
C MET A 32 3.35 -10.72 1.48
N GLN A 33 3.21 -11.78 0.67
CA GLN A 33 4.36 -12.54 0.18
C GLN A 33 5.30 -11.69 -0.67
N ALA A 34 4.75 -10.90 -1.61
CA ALA A 34 5.53 -9.97 -2.42
C ALA A 34 6.22 -8.88 -1.57
N MET A 35 5.51 -8.33 -0.57
CA MET A 35 6.07 -7.36 0.37
C MET A 35 7.21 -7.97 1.23
N ALA A 36 7.03 -9.19 1.74
CA ALA A 36 8.05 -9.89 2.51
C ALA A 36 9.31 -10.19 1.68
N ALA A 37 9.13 -10.51 0.40
CA ALA A 37 10.21 -10.68 -0.58
C ALA A 37 10.81 -9.36 -1.08
N LYS A 38 10.22 -8.21 -0.71
CA LYS A 38 10.56 -6.87 -1.23
C LYS A 38 10.50 -6.79 -2.77
N ASP A 39 9.58 -7.55 -3.37
CA ASP A 39 9.42 -7.66 -4.81
C ASP A 39 8.38 -6.65 -5.33
N ASN A 40 8.85 -5.45 -5.67
CA ASN A 40 8.01 -4.39 -6.20
C ASN A 40 7.38 -4.75 -7.56
N ALA A 41 8.05 -5.58 -8.37
CA ALA A 41 7.51 -6.00 -9.66
C ALA A 41 6.32 -6.95 -9.47
N ALA A 42 6.41 -7.88 -8.52
CA ALA A 42 5.30 -8.74 -8.15
C ALA A 42 4.12 -7.94 -7.61
N MET A 43 4.36 -6.93 -6.75
CA MET A 43 3.30 -6.06 -6.23
C MET A 43 2.56 -5.30 -7.35
N ILE A 44 3.29 -4.73 -8.31
CA ILE A 44 2.70 -4.03 -9.47
C ILE A 44 1.93 -5.02 -10.36
N THR A 45 2.45 -6.24 -10.55
CA THR A 45 1.77 -7.27 -11.34
C THR A 45 0.43 -7.67 -10.70
N ILE A 46 0.41 -7.88 -9.39
CA ILE A 46 -0.81 -8.19 -8.63
C ILE A 46 -1.85 -7.06 -8.77
N ALA A 47 -1.38 -5.81 -8.77
CA ALA A 47 -2.27 -4.66 -8.97
C ALA A 47 -2.82 -4.59 -10.41
N ALA A 48 -1.98 -4.86 -11.40
CA ALA A 48 -2.37 -4.91 -12.81
C ALA A 48 -3.41 -6.00 -13.09
N GLU A 49 -3.30 -7.18 -12.45
CA GLU A 49 -4.31 -8.25 -12.52
C GLU A 49 -5.71 -7.79 -12.06
N ARG A 50 -5.78 -6.77 -11.20
CA ARG A 50 -7.02 -6.18 -10.69
C ARG A 50 -7.43 -4.90 -11.44
N GLY A 51 -6.72 -4.54 -12.50
CA GLY A 51 -7.01 -3.37 -13.33
C GLY A 51 -6.40 -2.06 -12.83
N TYR A 52 -5.54 -2.10 -11.82
CA TYR A 52 -4.81 -0.92 -11.36
C TYR A 52 -3.52 -0.73 -12.16
N ASN A 53 -3.24 0.50 -12.59
CA ASN A 53 -2.06 0.81 -13.39
C ASN A 53 -1.30 1.99 -12.79
N PHE A 54 -0.48 1.69 -11.78
CA PHE A 54 0.37 2.67 -11.12
C PHE A 54 1.84 2.32 -11.26
N SER A 55 2.69 3.35 -11.24
CA SER A 55 4.14 3.19 -11.32
C SER A 55 4.73 2.66 -10.00
N GLN A 56 5.96 2.17 -10.05
CA GLN A 56 6.72 1.82 -8.84
C GLN A 56 6.91 3.03 -7.91
N GLU A 57 7.05 4.24 -8.46
CA GLU A 57 7.15 5.46 -7.65
C GLU A 57 5.85 5.72 -6.87
N SER A 58 4.71 5.58 -7.54
CA SER A 58 3.40 5.75 -6.92
C SER A 58 3.14 4.70 -5.84
N LEU A 59 3.54 3.44 -6.08
CA LEU A 59 3.49 2.37 -5.08
C LEU A 59 4.31 2.73 -3.85
N HIS A 60 5.56 3.19 -4.04
CA HIS A 60 6.44 3.58 -2.94
C HIS A 60 5.84 4.75 -2.14
N GLN A 61 5.37 5.80 -2.82
CA GLN A 61 4.72 6.93 -2.15
C GLN A 61 3.47 6.50 -1.36
N GLY A 62 2.64 5.62 -1.93
CA GLY A 62 1.45 5.09 -1.26
C GLY A 62 1.80 4.26 -0.03
N LEU A 63 2.78 3.36 -0.14
CA LEU A 63 3.29 2.59 1.00
C LEU A 63 3.84 3.50 2.10
N THR A 64 4.67 4.48 1.76
CA THR A 64 5.21 5.43 2.74
C THR A 64 4.11 6.20 3.46
N LYS A 65 3.06 6.63 2.74
CA LYS A 65 1.89 7.28 3.37
C LYS A 65 1.16 6.33 4.32
N ILE A 66 0.94 5.08 3.92
CA ILE A 66 0.30 4.06 4.77
C ILE A 66 1.14 3.82 6.03
N PHE A 67 2.46 3.68 5.89
CA PHE A 67 3.37 3.54 7.04
C PHE A 67 3.32 4.74 7.98
N HIS A 68 3.39 5.97 7.45
CA HIS A 68 3.28 7.18 8.28
C HIS A 68 1.93 7.30 9.01
N LEU A 69 0.84 6.74 8.47
CA LEU A 69 -0.46 6.73 9.15
C LEU A 69 -0.51 5.66 10.26
N ILE A 70 0.14 4.51 10.06
CA ILE A 70 0.09 3.38 11.00
C ILE A 70 1.15 3.49 12.11
N GLU A 71 2.31 4.06 11.82
CA GLU A 71 3.43 4.22 12.76
C GLU A 71 3.00 4.86 14.11
N PRO A 72 2.32 6.03 14.14
CA PRO A 72 1.88 6.62 15.41
C PRO A 72 0.88 5.71 16.15
N ILE A 73 -0.01 5.02 15.44
CA ILE A 73 -1.01 4.12 16.02
C ILE A 73 -0.34 2.90 16.68
N MET A 74 0.74 2.38 16.09
CA MET A 74 1.52 1.30 16.70
C MET A 74 2.36 1.77 17.88
N GLN A 75 2.89 3.00 17.84
CA GLN A 75 3.64 3.56 18.96
C GLN A 75 2.73 3.85 20.16
N GLU A 76 1.51 4.37 19.95
CA GLU A 76 0.53 4.58 21.01
C GLU A 76 0.04 3.27 21.63
N GLN A 77 -0.16 2.22 20.82
CA GLN A 77 -0.51 0.89 21.34
C GLN A 77 0.62 0.23 22.14
N ASN A 78 1.89 0.41 21.75
CA ASN A 78 3.02 -0.07 22.55
C ASN A 78 3.16 0.70 23.88
N LEU A 79 2.79 1.98 23.92
CA LEU A 79 2.77 2.78 25.15
C LEU A 79 1.60 2.41 26.08
N ALA A 80 0.48 1.93 25.53
CA ALA A 80 -0.68 1.49 26.32
C ALA A 80 -0.46 0.13 27.02
N VAL A 81 0.43 -0.72 26.50
CA VAL A 81 0.76 -2.03 27.08
C VAL A 81 1.83 -1.96 28.18
N SER A 82 2.60 -0.86 28.26
CA SER A 82 3.61 -0.64 29.31
C SER A 82 3.11 0.16 30.51
N LYS A 83 1.78 0.35 30.65
CA LYS A 83 1.14 0.85 31.88
C LYS A 83 0.49 -0.31 32.64
N GLU A 84 1.31 -1.22 33.14
CA GLU A 84 0.96 -2.08 34.28
C GLU A 84 2.08 -2.01 35.32
#